data_AF-A0A2W4LJG8-F1
#
_entry.id   AF-A0A2W4LJG8-F1
#
_cell.length_a   1.000
_cell.length_b   1.000
_cell.length_c   1.000
_cell.angle_alpha   90.00
_cell.angle_beta   90.00
_cell.angle_gamma   90.00
#
_symmetry.space_group_name_H-M   'P 1'
#
loop_
_entity.id
_entity.type
_entity.pdbx_description
1 polymer ?
#
loop_
_entity_poly.entity_id
_entity_poly.type
_entity_poly.pdbx_seq_one_letter_code
_entity_poly.pdbx_strand_id
1 'polypeptide(L)'
;MSCAQVFTKLTLTAWGASLIIDDALVIVSALVRNAVETTGVTDPNPRWSELDDLKLISVRLVALENSVVIEVWDADPYPPPIKSEEVDAESGRELHLIPLTAHSYGSYPKGTGKVVWAELIVAPRSAQIPPPLPRRQRRSIPEAPSPIPRQQDPEILRRVIEGLRTLDDDPKQ
;
A
#
# COMPACT_ATOMS: atom_id res chain seq x y z
N MET A 1 -19.67 -1.14 20.27
CA MET A 1 -19.50 -0.70 18.88
C MET A 1 -20.09 0.70 18.74
N SER A 2 -19.37 1.63 18.13
CA SER A 2 -19.87 2.99 17.86
C SER A 2 -20.98 2.97 16.81
N CYS A 3 -21.74 4.08 16.67
CA CYS A 3 -22.76 4.21 15.62
C CYS A 3 -22.19 4.01 14.21
N ALA A 4 -21.00 4.53 13.94
CA ALA A 4 -20.28 4.33 12.67
C ALA A 4 -19.94 2.87 12.40
N GLN A 5 -19.49 2.13 13.42
CA GLN A 5 -19.23 0.69 13.32
C GLN A 5 -20.50 -0.11 13.05
N VAL A 6 -21.60 0.20 13.76
CA VAL A 6 -22.89 -0.46 13.54
C VAL A 6 -23.40 -0.19 12.12
N PHE A 7 -23.37 1.06 11.66
CA PHE A 7 -23.75 1.44 10.30
C PHE A 7 -22.92 0.69 9.25
N THR A 8 -21.60 0.66 9.42
CA THR A 8 -20.67 -0.04 8.51
C THR A 8 -20.99 -1.53 8.44
N LYS A 9 -21.14 -2.19 9.59
CA LYS A 9 -21.44 -3.63 9.66
C LYS A 9 -22.77 -3.97 8.98
N LEU A 10 -23.83 -3.21 9.28
CA LEU A 10 -25.16 -3.45 8.71
C LEU A 10 -25.15 -3.23 7.19
N THR A 11 -24.50 -2.18 6.72
CA THR A 11 -24.41 -1.85 5.29
C THR A 11 -23.64 -2.92 4.52
N LEU A 12 -22.46 -3.33 5.00
CA LEU A 12 -21.67 -4.39 4.37
C LEU A 12 -22.37 -5.75 4.38
N THR A 13 -23.12 -6.05 5.45
CA THR A 13 -23.94 -7.26 5.52
C THR A 13 -25.04 -7.22 4.46
N ALA A 14 -25.74 -6.09 4.32
CA ALA A 14 -26.78 -5.91 3.31
C ALA A 14 -26.23 -5.99 1.87
N TRP A 15 -24.98 -5.57 1.65
CA TRP A 15 -24.29 -5.68 0.36
C TRP A 15 -23.68 -7.07 0.09
N GLY A 16 -23.77 -8.00 1.04
CA GLY A 16 -23.17 -9.34 0.92
C GLY A 16 -21.63 -9.35 1.00
N ALA A 17 -21.02 -8.25 1.44
CA ALA A 17 -19.58 -8.05 1.58
C ALA A 17 -19.08 -8.45 2.98
N SER A 18 -19.62 -9.52 3.56
CA SER A 18 -19.36 -9.90 4.96
C SER A 18 -17.90 -10.26 5.25
N LEU A 19 -17.12 -10.64 4.23
CA LEU A 19 -15.72 -11.06 4.36
C LEU A 19 -14.79 -9.91 4.79
N ILE A 20 -15.17 -8.66 4.54
CA ILE A 20 -14.34 -7.49 4.85
C ILE A 20 -14.85 -6.73 6.09
N ILE A 21 -15.83 -7.27 6.82
CA ILE A 21 -16.45 -6.55 7.94
C ILE A 21 -15.44 -6.24 9.05
N ASP A 22 -14.62 -7.21 9.45
CA ASP A 22 -13.69 -7.01 10.57
C ASP A 22 -12.64 -5.94 10.23
N ASP A 23 -12.09 -5.98 9.01
CA ASP A 23 -11.17 -4.98 8.49
C ASP A 23 -11.82 -3.59 8.37
N ALA A 24 -13.05 -3.54 7.85
CA ALA A 24 -13.81 -2.30 7.73
C ALA A 24 -14.12 -1.67 9.10
N LEU A 25 -14.38 -2.48 10.12
CA LEU A 25 -14.64 -2.02 11.48
C LEU A 25 -13.41 -1.38 12.13
N VAL A 26 -12.22 -1.92 11.85
CA VAL A 26 -10.95 -1.31 12.28
C VAL A 26 -10.77 0.03 11.58
N ILE A 27 -10.87 0.05 10.25
CA ILE A 27 -10.67 1.26 9.44
C ILE A 27 -11.63 2.37 9.83
N VAL A 28 -12.94 2.10 9.90
CA VAL A 28 -13.93 3.14 10.24
C VAL A 28 -13.71 3.69 11.65
N SER A 29 -13.23 2.87 12.59
CA SER A 29 -12.95 3.33 13.95
C SER A 29 -11.76 4.30 13.99
N ALA A 30 -10.70 4.01 13.24
CA ALA A 30 -9.52 4.85 13.15
C ALA A 30 -9.84 6.18 12.44
N LEU A 31 -10.57 6.12 11.31
CA LEU A 31 -10.95 7.31 10.55
C LEU A 31 -11.87 8.23 11.37
N VAL A 32 -12.88 7.67 12.04
CA VAL A 32 -13.79 8.46 12.88
C VAL A 32 -13.06 9.02 14.10
N ARG A 33 -12.14 8.28 14.71
CA ARG A 33 -11.36 8.82 15.84
C ARG A 33 -10.49 9.99 15.41
N ASN A 34 -9.79 9.87 14.28
CA ASN A 34 -9.02 10.98 13.71
C ASN A 34 -9.91 12.23 13.48
N ALA A 35 -11.11 12.04 12.93
CA ALA A 35 -12.05 13.14 12.74
C ALA A 35 -12.50 13.80 14.06
N VAL A 36 -12.79 12.99 15.09
CA VAL A 36 -13.18 13.48 16.42
C VAL A 36 -12.02 14.22 17.10
N GLU A 37 -10.80 13.69 17.03
CA GLU A 37 -9.62 14.34 17.60
C GLU A 37 -9.31 15.69 16.92
N THR A 38 -9.61 15.80 15.63
CA THR A 38 -9.33 17.01 14.85
C THR A 38 -10.40 18.08 15.02
N THR A 39 -11.67 17.69 15.08
CA THR A 39 -12.82 18.63 14.99
C THR A 39 -13.72 18.66 16.22
N GLY A 40 -13.59 17.69 17.12
CA GLY A 40 -14.42 17.56 18.30
C GLY A 40 -13.92 18.36 19.49
N VAL A 41 -14.84 18.70 20.39
CA VAL A 41 -14.48 19.17 21.74
C VAL A 41 -14.15 17.92 22.57
N THR A 42 -12.87 17.71 22.86
CA THR A 42 -12.38 16.55 23.63
C THR A 42 -12.27 16.82 25.14
N ASP A 43 -12.61 18.04 25.59
CA ASP A 43 -12.67 18.39 27.00
C ASP A 43 -13.83 17.63 27.68
N PRO A 44 -13.59 16.86 28.76
CA PRO A 44 -14.63 16.18 29.50
C PRO A 44 -15.62 17.12 30.21
N ASN A 45 -15.30 18.41 30.38
CA ASN A 45 -16.17 19.45 30.92
C ASN A 45 -16.29 20.64 29.97
N PRO A 46 -16.94 20.46 28.80
CA PRO A 46 -17.03 21.52 27.80
C PRO A 46 -17.82 22.72 28.31
N ARG A 47 -17.41 23.93 27.93
CA ARG A 47 -18.24 25.11 28.18
C ARG A 47 -19.45 25.09 27.25
N TRP A 48 -20.59 25.58 27.72
CA TRP A 48 -21.81 25.68 26.90
C TRP A 48 -21.58 26.42 25.56
N SER A 49 -20.74 27.45 25.56
CA SER A 49 -20.35 28.19 24.35
C SER A 49 -19.53 27.39 23.34
N GLU A 50 -18.86 26.32 23.76
CA GLU A 50 -18.09 25.42 22.88
C GLU A 50 -18.99 24.37 22.22
N LEU A 51 -20.20 24.16 22.76
CA LEU A 51 -21.24 23.30 22.20
C LEU A 51 -22.12 24.02 21.17
N ASP A 52 -22.01 25.34 21.05
CA ASP A 52 -22.75 26.12 20.04
C ASP A 52 -22.23 25.88 18.61
N ASP A 53 -21.01 25.36 18.45
CA ASP A 53 -20.36 25.11 17.15
C ASP A 53 -19.92 23.63 17.00
N LEU A 54 -20.83 22.70 17.31
CA LEU A 54 -20.60 21.27 17.12
C LEU A 54 -20.31 20.95 15.65
N LYS A 55 -19.13 20.38 15.39
CA LYS A 55 -18.72 19.93 14.06
C LYS A 55 -19.33 18.57 13.75
N LEU A 56 -19.96 18.46 12.58
CA LEU A 56 -20.51 17.21 12.08
C LEU A 56 -19.39 16.33 11.51
N ILE A 57 -19.51 15.03 11.74
CA ILE A 57 -18.71 14.00 11.09
C ILE A 57 -19.66 13.13 10.26
N SER A 58 -19.32 12.88 9.00
CA SER A 58 -20.14 12.05 8.11
C SER A 58 -19.36 10.81 7.69
N VAL A 59 -20.00 9.65 7.80
CA VAL A 59 -19.45 8.37 7.33
C VAL A 59 -20.23 7.93 6.10
N ARG A 60 -19.52 7.62 5.03
CA ARG A 60 -20.10 7.15 3.77
C ARG A 60 -19.37 5.89 3.32
N LEU A 61 -20.13 4.89 2.87
CA LEU A 61 -19.61 3.72 2.20
C LEU A 61 -19.95 3.82 0.71
N VAL A 62 -19.01 3.44 -0.15
CA VAL A 62 -19.18 3.41 -1.60
C VAL A 62 -18.83 2.01 -2.09
N ALA A 63 -19.80 1.31 -2.67
CA ALA A 63 -19.55 0.05 -3.34
C ALA A 63 -19.01 0.31 -4.76
N LEU A 64 -17.87 -0.27 -5.07
CA LEU A 64 -17.29 -0.38 -6.41
C LEU A 64 -17.45 -1.82 -6.92
N GLU A 65 -16.95 -2.13 -8.11
CA GLU A 65 -17.09 -3.46 -8.72
C GLU A 65 -16.46 -4.58 -7.88
N ASN A 66 -15.27 -4.35 -7.33
CA ASN A 66 -14.50 -5.34 -6.57
C ASN A 66 -14.00 -4.83 -5.22
N SER A 67 -14.50 -3.69 -4.76
CA SER A 67 -14.02 -3.05 -3.54
C SER A 67 -15.10 -2.20 -2.87
N VAL A 68 -14.88 -1.86 -1.62
CA VAL A 68 -15.66 -0.88 -0.88
C VAL A 68 -14.73 0.21 -0.39
N VAL A 69 -15.12 1.46 -0.65
CA VAL A 69 -14.45 2.65 -0.12
C VAL A 69 -15.22 3.14 1.10
N ILE A 70 -14.50 3.35 2.21
CA ILE A 70 -15.00 3.97 3.43
C ILE A 70 -14.49 5.41 3.44
N GLU A 71 -15.40 6.37 3.45
CA GLU A 71 -15.11 7.79 3.50
C GLU A 71 -15.59 8.37 4.83
N VAL A 72 -14.74 9.15 5.49
CA VAL A 72 -15.10 9.96 6.64
C VAL A 72 -14.82 11.42 6.31
N TRP A 73 -15.87 12.23 6.33
CA TRP A 73 -15.77 13.67 6.20
C TRP A 73 -15.78 14.33 7.58
N ASP A 74 -14.91 15.33 7.75
CA ASP A 74 -14.89 16.21 8.92
C ASP A 74 -14.70 17.67 8.47
N ALA A 75 -15.01 18.60 9.37
CA ALA A 75 -15.01 20.03 9.09
C ALA A 75 -13.62 20.69 9.09
N ASP A 76 -12.53 19.95 9.37
CA ASP A 76 -11.18 20.51 9.30
C ASP A 76 -10.70 20.60 7.85
N PRO A 77 -10.31 21.78 7.35
CA PRO A 77 -9.83 21.92 5.97
C PRO A 77 -8.42 21.37 5.75
N TYR A 78 -7.64 21.11 6.81
CA TYR A 78 -6.25 20.71 6.66
C TYR A 78 -6.10 19.20 6.43
N PRO A 79 -5.23 18.74 5.52
CA PRO A 79 -5.02 17.31 5.31
C PRO A 79 -4.61 16.63 6.64
N PRO A 80 -5.00 15.36 6.85
CA PRO A 80 -4.60 14.63 8.05
C PRO A 80 -3.07 14.64 8.15
N PRO A 81 -2.51 14.85 9.35
CA PRO A 81 -1.06 14.91 9.53
C PRO A 81 -0.45 13.56 9.13
N ILE A 82 0.28 13.54 8.00
CA ILE A 82 1.07 12.38 7.57
C ILE A 82 2.31 12.36 8.47
N LYS A 83 2.22 11.69 9.63
CA LYS A 83 3.40 11.50 10.48
C LYS A 83 4.26 10.39 9.89
N SER A 84 5.34 10.79 9.21
CA SER A 84 6.46 9.93 8.84
C SER A 84 7.02 9.23 10.09
N GLU A 85 7.48 8.00 9.92
CA GLU A 85 7.79 6.97 10.93
C GLU A 85 8.80 7.33 12.05
N GLU A 86 9.21 8.58 12.21
CA GLU A 86 10.12 8.99 13.26
C GLU A 86 9.52 10.11 14.12
N VAL A 87 9.58 9.87 15.44
CA VAL A 87 9.36 10.76 16.58
C VAL A 87 8.01 10.57 17.32
N ASP A 88 8.21 10.01 18.51
CA ASP A 88 7.36 9.93 19.69
C ASP A 88 6.12 9.03 19.69
N ALA A 89 6.37 7.88 20.31
CA ALA A 89 5.43 7.03 21.00
C ALA A 89 4.38 7.83 21.78
N GLU A 90 3.16 7.29 21.78
CA GLU A 90 2.02 7.64 22.64
C GLU A 90 0.89 8.50 22.01
N SER A 91 1.12 9.31 20.96
CA SER A 91 0.03 10.14 20.35
C SER A 91 -0.32 9.87 18.88
N GLY A 92 0.35 8.94 18.21
CA GLY A 92 0.17 8.66 16.76
C GLY A 92 -0.40 7.27 16.45
N ARG A 93 -1.48 6.83 17.11
CA ARG A 93 -1.75 5.38 17.24
C ARG A 93 -2.62 4.71 16.17
N GLU A 94 -3.28 5.44 15.26
CA GLU A 94 -4.45 4.84 14.60
C GLU A 94 -4.53 4.93 13.08
N LEU A 95 -4.00 5.98 12.47
CA LEU A 95 -3.90 6.01 11.00
C LEU A 95 -2.87 5.00 10.47
N HIS A 96 -1.90 4.55 11.29
CA HIS A 96 -0.93 3.52 10.90
C HIS A 96 -1.54 2.14 10.63
N LEU A 97 -2.75 1.88 11.13
CA LEU A 97 -3.46 0.63 10.83
C LEU A 97 -4.03 0.61 9.41
N ILE A 98 -4.30 1.79 8.83
CA ILE A 98 -4.89 1.90 7.49
C ILE A 98 -3.93 1.40 6.40
N PRO A 99 -2.64 1.80 6.36
CA PRO A 99 -1.68 1.24 5.41
C PRO A 99 -1.51 -0.29 5.46
N LEU A 100 -1.78 -0.91 6.61
CA LEU A 100 -1.62 -2.36 6.81
C LEU A 100 -2.83 -3.16 6.33
N THR A 101 -4.02 -2.55 6.35
CA THR A 101 -5.30 -3.23 6.09
C THR A 101 -5.96 -2.79 4.79
N ALA A 102 -5.78 -1.52 4.38
CA ALA A 102 -6.40 -0.97 3.19
C ALA A 102 -5.56 -1.26 1.94
N HIS A 103 -6.24 -1.47 0.81
CA HIS A 103 -5.60 -1.58 -0.49
C HIS A 103 -5.04 -0.24 -0.98
N SER A 104 -5.81 0.83 -0.74
CA SER A 104 -5.48 2.20 -1.07
C SER A 104 -6.13 3.12 -0.05
N TYR A 105 -5.54 4.27 0.21
CA TYR A 105 -6.07 5.26 1.14
C TYR A 105 -5.57 6.66 0.77
N GLY A 106 -6.25 7.67 1.29
CA GLY A 106 -5.84 9.04 1.07
C GLY A 106 -6.77 10.05 1.70
N SER A 107 -6.61 11.31 1.29
CA SER A 107 -7.51 12.38 1.66
C SER A 107 -7.68 13.39 0.54
N TYR A 108 -8.80 14.08 0.52
CA TYR A 108 -9.07 15.17 -0.43
C TYR A 108 -9.96 16.25 0.21
N PRO A 109 -9.81 17.53 -0.16
CA PRO A 109 -10.65 18.60 0.34
C PRO A 109 -12.08 18.48 -0.21
N LYS A 110 -13.09 18.78 0.62
CA LYS A 110 -14.50 18.78 0.23
C LYS A 110 -15.29 19.85 1.00
N GLY A 111 -15.73 20.88 0.26
CA GLY A 111 -16.40 22.04 0.87
C GLY A 111 -15.45 22.79 1.79
N THR A 112 -15.87 23.06 3.02
CA THR A 112 -15.04 23.71 4.06
C THR A 112 -14.20 22.73 4.88
N GLY A 113 -14.28 21.44 4.59
CA GLY A 113 -13.59 20.39 5.32
C GLY A 113 -12.85 19.42 4.40
N LYS A 114 -12.62 18.20 4.88
CA LYS A 114 -11.89 17.17 4.14
C LYS A 114 -12.60 15.83 4.22
N VAL A 115 -12.30 14.97 3.25
CA VAL A 115 -12.61 13.54 3.32
C VAL A 115 -11.31 12.78 3.50
N VAL A 116 -11.25 11.93 4.51
CA VAL A 116 -10.23 10.87 4.63
C VAL A 116 -10.89 9.55 4.27
N TRP A 117 -10.23 8.77 3.42
CA TRP A 117 -10.82 7.56 2.86
C TRP A 117 -9.84 6.39 2.81
N ALA A 118 -10.41 5.18 2.79
CA ALA A 118 -9.68 3.94 2.62
C ALA A 118 -10.50 2.93 1.82
N GLU A 119 -9.83 2.16 0.97
CA GLU A 119 -10.41 1.16 0.07
C GLU A 119 -10.07 -0.26 0.54
N LEU A 120 -11.08 -1.13 0.57
CA LEU A 120 -10.95 -2.56 0.87
C LEU A 120 -11.40 -3.39 -0.33
N ILE A 121 -10.55 -4.32 -0.78
CA ILE A 121 -10.91 -5.26 -1.84
C ILE A 121 -11.91 -6.28 -1.30
N VAL A 122 -13.08 -6.36 -1.95
CA VAL A 122 -14.05 -7.43 -1.74
C VAL A 122 -13.63 -8.56 -2.67
N ALA A 123 -12.80 -9.47 -2.17
CA ALA A 123 -12.34 -10.61 -2.97
C ALA A 123 -13.56 -11.33 -3.59
N PRO A 124 -13.58 -11.58 -4.91
CA PRO A 124 -14.69 -12.29 -5.52
C PRO A 124 -14.75 -13.72 -4.96
N ARG A 125 -15.97 -14.26 -4.77
CA ARG A 125 -16.25 -15.61 -4.22
C ARG A 125 -15.56 -16.78 -4.96
N SER A 126 -14.72 -16.55 -5.97
CA SER A 126 -14.01 -17.57 -6.75
C SER A 126 -12.50 -17.36 -6.92
N ALA A 127 -11.87 -16.33 -6.36
CA ALA A 127 -10.45 -16.04 -6.62
C ALA A 127 -9.45 -16.60 -5.60
N GLN A 128 -9.81 -17.61 -4.81
CA GLN A 128 -8.88 -18.16 -3.81
C GLN A 128 -7.96 -19.29 -4.28
N ILE A 129 -8.04 -19.77 -5.52
CA ILE A 129 -6.98 -20.63 -6.08
C ILE A 129 -6.85 -20.34 -7.59
N PRO A 130 -5.82 -19.61 -8.06
CA PRO A 130 -5.39 -19.73 -9.46
C PRO A 130 -5.12 -21.22 -9.72
N PRO A 131 -5.64 -21.84 -10.79
CA PRO A 131 -5.24 -23.21 -11.12
C PRO A 131 -3.70 -23.26 -11.08
N PRO A 132 -3.10 -24.27 -10.44
CA PRO A 132 -1.66 -24.31 -10.30
C PRO A 132 -1.05 -24.08 -11.68
N LEU A 133 -0.21 -23.04 -11.81
CA LEU A 133 0.45 -22.73 -13.06
C LEU A 133 1.01 -24.03 -13.62
N PRO A 134 0.80 -24.33 -14.93
CA PRO A 134 1.27 -25.57 -15.50
C PRO A 134 2.76 -25.72 -15.16
N ARG A 135 3.08 -26.68 -14.29
CA ARG A 135 4.46 -26.93 -13.89
C ARG A 135 5.17 -27.41 -15.14
N ARG A 136 6.07 -26.58 -15.66
CA ARG A 136 7.04 -27.00 -16.68
C ARG A 136 7.73 -28.24 -16.14
N GLN A 137 7.43 -29.42 -16.69
CA GLN A 137 8.26 -30.59 -16.46
C GLN A 137 9.66 -30.21 -16.92
N ARG A 138 10.62 -30.26 -15.98
CA ARG A 138 12.03 -30.08 -16.31
C ARG A 138 12.38 -31.24 -17.25
N ARG A 139 12.32 -30.97 -18.55
CA ARG A 139 12.91 -31.84 -19.57
C ARG A 139 14.35 -32.05 -19.12
N SER A 140 14.77 -33.30 -18.96
CA SER A 140 16.16 -33.64 -18.65
C SER A 140 17.03 -32.82 -19.58
N ILE A 141 17.89 -31.98 -19.00
CA ILE A 141 18.86 -31.21 -19.76
C ILE A 141 19.71 -32.27 -20.47
N PRO A 142 19.85 -32.24 -21.81
CA PRO A 142 20.87 -33.05 -22.47
C PRO A 142 22.20 -32.75 -21.76
N GLU A 143 22.93 -33.80 -21.40
CA GLU A 143 24.21 -33.69 -20.68
C GLU A 143 25.04 -32.53 -21.23
N ALA A 144 25.47 -31.64 -20.35
CA ALA A 144 26.18 -30.43 -20.77
C ALA A 144 27.37 -30.85 -21.65
N PRO A 145 27.58 -30.20 -22.81
CA PRO A 145 28.73 -30.53 -23.64
C PRO A 145 29.99 -30.36 -22.80
N SER A 146 30.88 -31.35 -22.88
CA SER A 146 32.11 -31.37 -22.09
C SER A 146 32.88 -30.05 -22.27
N PRO A 147 33.48 -29.49 -21.19
CA PRO A 147 34.23 -28.26 -21.29
C PRO A 147 35.30 -28.40 -22.37
N ILE A 148 35.26 -27.50 -23.37
CA ILE A 148 36.23 -27.46 -24.46
C ILE A 148 37.62 -27.28 -23.83
N PRO A 149 38.58 -28.19 -24.07
CA PRO A 149 39.95 -28.00 -23.60
C PRO A 149 40.49 -26.69 -24.17
N ARG A 150 40.91 -25.77 -23.30
CA ARG A 150 41.64 -24.57 -23.73
C ARG A 150 43.00 -25.02 -24.25
N GLN A 151 43.12 -25.28 -25.54
CA GLN A 151 44.42 -25.44 -26.19
C GLN A 151 45.10 -24.07 -26.23
N GLN A 152 46.05 -23.85 -25.32
CA GLN A 152 47.02 -22.78 -25.45
C GLN A 152 48.06 -23.25 -26.46
N ASP A 153 47.91 -22.87 -27.73
CA ASP A 153 48.91 -23.13 -28.76
C ASP A 153 50.06 -22.12 -28.60
N PRO A 154 51.25 -22.56 -28.17
CA PRO A 154 52.38 -21.66 -27.90
C PRO A 154 52.86 -20.94 -29.17
N GLU A 155 52.58 -21.48 -30.35
CA GLU A 155 53.02 -20.89 -31.61
C GLU A 155 52.15 -19.70 -32.02
N ILE A 156 50.87 -19.73 -31.64
CA ILE A 156 49.97 -18.57 -31.78
C ILE A 156 50.44 -17.43 -30.85
N LEU A 157 50.80 -17.76 -29.60
CA LEU A 157 51.32 -16.77 -28.66
C LEU A 157 52.64 -16.15 -29.14
N ARG A 158 53.54 -16.95 -29.72
CA ARG A 158 54.77 -16.45 -30.34
C ARG A 158 54.51 -15.47 -31.47
N ARG A 159 53.61 -15.81 -32.40
CA ARG A 159 53.23 -14.93 -33.51
C ARG A 159 52.67 -13.59 -33.04
N VAL A 160 51.83 -13.60 -32.00
CA VAL A 160 51.25 -12.37 -31.44
C VAL A 160 52.34 -11.50 -30.81
N ILE A 161 53.25 -12.09 -30.02
CA ILE A 161 54.36 -11.35 -29.40
C ILE A 161 55.29 -10.75 -30.45
N GLU A 162 55.58 -11.49 -31.51
CA GLU A 162 56.46 -11.02 -32.58
C GLU A 162 55.83 -9.87 -33.37
N GLY A 163 54.53 -9.96 -33.69
CA GLY A 163 53.80 -8.86 -34.31
C GLY A 163 53.72 -7.59 -33.44
N LEU A 164 53.54 -7.75 -32.13
CA LEU A 164 53.55 -6.61 -31.20
C LEU A 164 54.92 -5.92 -31.14
N ARG A 165 56.02 -6.67 -31.22
CA ARG A 165 57.37 -6.09 -31.23
C ARG A 165 57.65 -5.31 -32.51
N THR A 166 57.22 -5.83 -33.66
CA THR A 166 57.36 -5.12 -34.95
C THR A 166 56.56 -3.81 -35.02
N LEU A 167 55.52 -3.67 -34.18
CA LEU A 167 54.71 -2.45 -34.07
C LEU A 167 55.40 -1.38 -33.20
N ASP A 168 56.24 -1.77 -32.25
CA ASP A 168 57.00 -0.85 -31.40
C ASP A 168 58.31 -0.37 -32.08
N ASP A 169 58.83 -1.11 -33.05
CA ASP A 169 60.08 -0.79 -33.78
C ASP A 169 59.89 0.16 -34.98
N ASP A 170 58.69 0.69 -35.23
CA ASP A 170 58.43 1.63 -36.34
C ASP A 170 58.58 3.09 -35.84
N PRO A 171 59.69 3.80 -36.14
CA PRO A 171 59.83 5.19 -35.76
C PRO A 171 58.90 6.04 -36.64
N LYS A 172 58.00 6.78 -35.98
CA LYS A 172 57.15 7.80 -36.61
C LYS A 172 57.99 8.70 -37.53
N GLN A 173 57.82 8.55 -38.85
CA GLN A 173 58.14 9.59 -39.83
C GLN A 173 57.17 10.76 -39.68
#